data_AF-A0A2H6LI97-F1
#
_entry.id   AF-A0A2H6LI97-F1
#
_cell.length_a   1.000
_cell.length_b   1.000
_cell.length_c   1.000
_cell.angle_alpha   90.00
_cell.angle_beta   90.00
_cell.angle_gamma   90.00
#
_symmetry.space_group_name_H-M   'P 1'
#
loop_
_entity.id
_entity.type
_entity.pdbx_description
1 polymer ?
#
loop_
_entity_poly.entity_id
_entity_poly.type
_entity_poly.pdbx_seq_one_letter_code
_entity_poly.pdbx_strand_id
1 'polypeptide(L)' 'MVTIFEPQRHNNCIAEISIFMKTFTAIIERDPDTNLYVGYVPGFPGAHSQSETLDELNENLREVIEMLLEDENLAR' A
#
# COMPACT_ATOMS: atom_id res chain seq x y z
N MET A 1 0.72 9.82 7.14
CA MET A 1 -0.12 9.16 8.17
C MET A 1 -0.94 8.13 7.43
N VAL A 2 -0.92 6.87 7.87
CA VAL A 2 -1.70 5.80 7.22
C VAL A 2 -2.90 5.47 8.07
N THR A 3 -4.07 5.49 7.46
CA THR A 3 -5.32 5.10 8.13
C THR A 3 -5.82 3.81 7.52
N ILE A 4 -5.84 2.76 8.33
CA ILE A 4 -6.37 1.45 7.93
C ILE A 4 -7.84 1.42 8.31
N PHE A 5 -8.71 1.31 7.31
CA PHE A 5 -10.14 1.10 7.44
C PHE A 5 -10.44 -0.38 7.17
N GLU A 6 -11.14 -1.05 8.09
CA GLU A 6 -11.79 -2.33 7.80
C GLU A 6 -13.11 -2.05 7.05
N PRO A 7 -13.20 -2.31 5.73
CA PRO A 7 -14.45 -2.19 5.02
C PRO A 7 -15.42 -3.25 5.53
N GLN A 8 -16.62 -2.81 5.91
CA GLN A 8 -17.66 -3.61 6.55
C GLN A 8 -18.30 -4.68 5.63
N ARG A 9 -17.62 -5.16 4.57
CA ARG A 9 -18.26 -6.02 3.55
C ARG A 9 -17.41 -7.09 2.86
N HIS A 10 -16.08 -7.11 2.99
CA HIS A 10 -15.21 -8.18 2.47
C HIS A 10 -13.97 -8.26 3.35
N ASN A 11 -13.36 -9.44 3.49
CA ASN A 11 -12.24 -9.74 4.39
C ASN A 11 -10.90 -9.03 4.06
N ASN A 12 -10.94 -7.87 3.39
CA ASN A 12 -9.79 -7.12 2.91
C ASN A 12 -9.78 -5.79 3.64
N CYS A 13 -8.65 -5.32 4.16
CA CYS A 13 -8.52 -4.00 4.77
C CYS A 13 -8.17 -2.96 3.69
N ILE A 14 -8.60 -1.71 3.85
CA ILE A 14 -8.22 -0.60 2.99
C ILE A 14 -7.28 0.30 3.78
N ALA A 15 -6.14 0.67 3.22
CA ALA A 15 -5.20 1.61 3.83
C ALA A 15 -5.06 2.87 2.98
N GLU A 16 -5.09 4.03 3.60
CA GLU A 16 -4.77 5.29 2.94
C GLU A 16 -3.30 5.66 3.13
N ILE A 17 -2.54 5.81 2.06
CA ILE A 17 -1.13 6.19 2.07
C ILE A 17 -0.99 7.63 1.57
N SER A 18 -0.60 8.57 2.43
CA SER A 18 -0.36 9.96 2.04
C SER A 18 1.11 10.28 1.80
N ILE A 19 1.46 10.74 0.58
CA ILE A 19 2.81 11.14 0.14
C ILE A 19 2.71 12.47 -0.62
N PHE A 20 3.51 13.48 -0.25
CA PHE A 20 3.59 14.81 -0.90
C PHE A 20 2.25 15.38 -1.41
N MET A 21 1.31 15.64 -0.50
CA MET A 21 -0.06 16.14 -0.76
C MET A 21 -0.95 15.25 -1.65
N LYS A 22 -0.50 14.06 -2.06
CA LYS A 22 -1.31 13.02 -2.70
C LYS A 22 -1.69 11.95 -1.69
N THR A 23 -2.89 11.38 -1.85
CA THR A 23 -3.34 10.22 -1.07
C THR A 23 -3.61 9.07 -2.02
N PHE A 24 -3.04 7.92 -1.72
CA PHE A 24 -3.21 6.67 -2.44
C PHE A 24 -4.00 5.70 -1.58
N THR A 25 -4.88 4.92 -2.20
CA THR A 25 -5.62 3.86 -1.51
C THR A 25 -4.93 2.54 -1.78
N ALA A 26 -4.38 1.91 -0.76
CA ALA A 26 -3.88 0.54 -0.82
C ALA A 26 -4.98 -0.43 -0.37
N ILE A 27 -5.07 -1.57 -1.05
CA ILE A 27 -5.87 -2.71 -0.63
C ILE A 27 -4.93 -3.68 0.05
N ILE A 28 -5.27 -4.10 1.27
CA ILE A 28 -4.51 -5.04 2.09
C ILE A 28 -5.34 -6.30 2.27
N GLU A 29 -4.73 -7.43 2.00
CA GLU A 29 -5.31 -8.77 2.16
C GLU A 29 -4.40 -9.59 3.06
N ARG A 30 -4.96 -10.53 3.81
CA ARG A 30 -4.18 -11.46 4.63
C ARG A 30 -4.18 -12.82 3.95
N ASP A 31 -3.00 -13.28 3.56
CA ASP A 31 -2.84 -14.58 2.92
C ASP A 31 -3.00 -15.68 3.99
N PRO A 32 -4.01 -16.58 3.87
CA PRO A 32 -4.22 -17.65 4.84
C PRO A 32 -3.15 -18.75 4.79
N ASP A 33 -2.43 -18.91 3.67
CA ASP A 33 -1.43 -19.97 3.49
C ASP A 33 -0.07 -19.54 4.04
N THR A 34 0.33 -18.29 3.79
CA THR A 34 1.64 -17.75 4.24
C THR A 34 1.54 -16.96 5.54
N ASN A 35 0.33 -16.60 5.97
CA ASN A 35 0.05 -15.80 7.16
C ASN A 35 0.62 -14.35 7.09
N LEU A 36 0.97 -13.90 5.88
CA LEU A 36 1.50 -12.56 5.60
C LEU A 36 0.39 -11.58 5.21
N TYR A 37 0.63 -10.30 5.43
CA TYR A 37 -0.15 -9.23 4.84
C TYR A 37 0.39 -8.93 3.44
N VAL A 38 -0.51 -8.87 2.47
CA VAL A 38 -0.22 -8.53 1.07
C VAL A 38 -0.95 -7.24 0.76
N GLY A 39 -0.22 -6.23 0.28
CA GLY A 39 -0.77 -4.91 -0.04
C GLY A 39 -0.48 -4.50 -1.48
N TYR A 40 -1.44 -3.83 -2.12
CA TYR A 40 -1.26 -3.24 -3.46
C TYR A 40 -2.06 -1.95 -3.64
N VAL A 41 -1.58 -1.06 -4.51
CA VAL A 41 -2.28 0.20 -4.85
C VAL A 41 -2.94 0.09 -6.22
N PRO A 42 -4.29 0.08 -6.30
CA PRO A 42 -4.98 0.12 -7.59
C PRO A 42 -4.61 1.36 -8.40
N GLY A 43 -4.28 1.16 -9.68
CA GLY A 43 -3.88 2.24 -10.58
C GLY A 43 -2.39 2.59 -10.55
N PHE A 44 -1.59 1.91 -9.72
CA PHE A 44 -0.13 2.04 -9.68
C PHE A 44 0.55 0.68 -9.95
N PRO A 45 0.76 0.31 -11.22
CA PRO A 45 1.42 -0.95 -11.57
C PRO A 45 2.83 -0.98 -10.96
N GLY A 46 3.11 -1.98 -10.12
CA GLY A 46 4.38 -2.09 -9.41
C GLY A 46 4.32 -1.70 -7.93
N ALA A 47 3.30 -0.96 -7.47
CA ALA A 47 3.12 -0.66 -6.06
C ALA A 47 2.41 -1.80 -5.32
N HIS A 48 3.18 -2.85 -5.03
CA HIS A 48 2.77 -4.02 -4.27
C HIS A 48 3.88 -4.46 -3.33
N SER A 49 3.52 -4.95 -2.14
CA SER A 49 4.47 -5.49 -1.18
C SER A 49 3.79 -6.51 -0.26
N GLN A 50 4.58 -7.25 0.51
CA GLN A 50 4.12 -8.21 1.51
C GLN A 50 5.00 -8.15 2.76
N SER A 51 4.40 -8.28 3.94
CA SER A 51 5.11 -8.25 5.22
C SER A 51 4.36 -9.01 6.32
N GLU A 52 5.05 -9.33 7.41
CA GLU A 52 4.44 -9.99 8.58
C GLU A 52 3.52 -9.06 9.37
N THR A 53 3.80 -7.74 9.31
CA THR A 53 3.05 -6.71 10.03
C THR A 53 2.52 -5.62 9.08
N LEU A 54 1.44 -4.95 9.50
CA LEU A 54 0.87 -3.82 8.76
C LEU A 54 1.82 -2.62 8.71
N ASP A 55 2.64 -2.43 9.75
CA ASP A 55 3.63 -1.36 9.82
C ASP A 55 4.75 -1.55 8.80
N GLU A 56 5.33 -2.75 8.73
CA GLU A 56 6.32 -3.10 7.71
C GLU A 56 5.73 -3.03 6.30
N LEU A 57 4.49 -3.50 6.12
CA LEU A 57 3.82 -3.43 4.81
C LEU A 57 3.66 -1.98 4.36
N ASN A 58 3.32 -1.10 5.29
CA ASN A 58 3.18 0.33 5.05
C ASN A 58 4.51 0.98 4.67
N GLU A 59 5.59 0.73 5.41
CA GLU A 59 6.92 1.24 5.07
C GLU A 59 7.35 0.76 3.68
N ASN A 60 7.21 -0.53 3.40
CA ASN A 60 7.56 -1.09 2.09
C ASN A 60 6.73 -0.48 0.95
N LEU A 61 5.40 -0.35 1.13
CA LEU A 61 4.54 0.27 0.11
C LEU A 61 4.90 1.73 -0.10
N ARG A 62 5.21 2.46 0.97
CA ARG A 62 5.62 3.84 0.90
C ARG A 62 6.92 4.00 0.10
N GLU A 63 7.94 3.20 0.40
CA GLU A 63 9.21 3.22 -0.34
C GLU A 63 9.01 2.94 -1.83
N VAL A 64 8.21 1.91 -2.16
CA VAL A 64 7.92 1.57 -3.56
C VAL A 64 7.19 2.71 -4.27
N ILE A 65 6.20 3.34 -3.62
CA ILE A 65 5.47 4.47 -4.20
C ILE A 65 6.38 5.70 -4.32
N GLU A 66 7.22 5.98 -3.32
CA GLU A 66 8.19 7.09 -3.37
C GLU A 66 9.16 6.91 -4.54
N MET A 67 9.72 5.71 -4.73
CA MET A 67 10.58 5.41 -5.89
C MET A 67 9.87 5.62 -7.24
N LEU A 68 8.63 5.15 -7.37
CA LEU A 68 7.87 5.30 -8.62
C LEU A 68 7.46 6.77 -8.88
N LEU A 69 7.22 7.56 -7.83
CA LEU A 69 6.91 8.99 -7.94
C LEU A 69 8.15 9.84 -8.25
N GLU A 70 9.34 9.43 -7.78
CA GLU A 70 10.61 10.06 -8.15
C GLU A 70 10.87 9.92 -9.66
N ASP A 71 10.60 8.74 -10.23
CA ASP A 71 10.69 8.51 -11.69
C ASP A 71 9.69 9.38 -12.48
N GLU A 72 8.46 9.59 -11.99
CA GLU A 72 7.48 10.49 -12.63
C GLU A 72 7.90 11.97 -12.58
N ASN A 73 8.58 12.41 -11.51
CA ASN A 73 9.03 13.80 -11.35
C ASN A 73 10.31 14.11 -12.13
N LEU A 74 11.15 13.12 -12.42
CA LEU A 74 12.32 13.28 -13.30
C LEU A 74 11.95 13.49 -14.77
N ALA A 75 10.70 13.23 -15.15
CA ALA A 75 10.19 13.43 -16.51
C ALA A 75 9.59 14.84 -16.76
N ARG A 76 9.77 15.81 -15.85
CA ARG A 76 9.29 17.19 -16.00
C ARG A 76 10.34 18.20 -16.42
#